data_AF-A0A3B8RUG1-F1
#
_entry.id   AF-A0A3B8RUG1-F1
#
_cell.length_a   1.000
_cell.length_b   1.000
_cell.length_c   1.000
_cell.angle_alpha   90.00
_cell.angle_beta   90.00
_cell.angle_gamma   90.00
#
_symmetry.space_group_name_H-M   'P 1'
#
loop_
_entity.id
_entity.type
_entity.pdbx_description
1 polymer ?
#
loop_
_entity_poly.entity_id
_entity_poly.type
_entity_poly.pdbx_seq_one_letter_code
_entity_poly.pdbx_strand_id
1 'polypeptide(L)'
;MQWNEFTSRPTRYLQEIYCEPRLTVAYSIIQYSLGIRYFSLSTFNFKSNNKFLDSEFRSVGPITEILIANSASLFLKIYGWYEFITIDSSFKKEQTNLNVEMTWSF
;
A
#
# COMPACT_ATOMS: atom_id res chain seq x y z
N MET A 1 34.33 18.60 22.50
CA MET A 1 33.33 18.27 21.46
C MET A 1 31.99 18.76 21.95
N GLN A 2 31.38 19.73 21.27
CA GLN A 2 30.13 20.35 21.71
C GLN A 2 28.95 19.52 21.18
N TRP A 3 28.11 19.04 22.09
CA TRP A 3 26.91 18.22 21.78
C TRP A 3 25.83 18.97 20.98
N ASN A 4 26.03 20.28 20.75
CA ASN A 4 25.11 21.16 20.04
C ASN A 4 25.15 21.05 18.50
N GLU A 5 26.06 20.25 17.92
CA GLU A 5 26.14 20.06 16.47
C GLU A 5 25.19 18.98 15.92
N PHE A 6 24.48 18.24 16.79
CA PHE A 6 23.53 17.20 16.40
C PHE A 6 22.07 17.68 16.25
N THR A 7 21.82 18.98 16.12
CA THR A 7 20.53 19.46 15.62
C THR A 7 20.45 19.26 14.11
N SER A 8 20.28 18.00 13.68
CA SER A 8 19.91 17.66 12.32
C SER A 8 18.51 18.22 12.05
N ARG A 9 18.45 19.43 11.48
CA ARG A 9 17.21 19.94 10.91
C ARG A 9 16.81 18.96 9.80
N PRO A 10 15.64 18.31 9.86
CA PRO A 10 15.23 17.37 8.83
C PRO A 10 15.16 18.14 7.51
N THR A 11 16.02 17.76 6.57
CA THR A 11 16.06 18.34 5.22
C THR A 11 14.86 17.91 4.40
N ARG A 12 14.26 16.76 4.73
CA ARG A 12 13.13 16.14 4.04
C ARG A 12 12.12 15.58 5.03
N TYR A 13 10.83 15.76 4.76
CA TYR A 13 9.71 15.13 5.46
C TYR A 13 8.95 14.23 4.51
N LEU A 14 8.59 13.03 4.97
CA LEU A 14 7.88 12.02 4.19
C LEU A 14 6.52 11.77 4.85
N GLN A 15 5.47 11.78 4.04
CA GLN A 15 4.11 11.49 4.47
C GLN A 15 3.60 10.30 3.67
N GLU A 16 3.24 9.24 4.38
CA GLU A 16 2.67 8.03 3.80
C GLU A 16 1.23 7.86 4.31
N ILE A 17 0.33 7.54 3.38
CA ILE A 17 -1.06 7.20 3.66
C ILE A 17 -1.37 5.91 2.91
N TYR A 18 -1.85 4.91 3.64
CA TYR A 18 -2.28 3.63 3.08
C TYR A 18 -3.65 3.26 3.63
N CYS A 19 -4.54 2.81 2.74
CA CYS A 19 -5.87 2.35 3.10
C CYS A 19 -6.32 1.25 2.14
N GLU A 20 -6.97 0.23 2.68
CA GLU A 20 -7.49 -0.88 1.90
C GLU A 20 -8.86 -1.36 2.43
N PRO A 21 -9.92 -0.56 2.31
CA PRO A 21 -11.27 -0.98 2.70
C PRO A 21 -11.73 -2.13 1.83
N ARG A 22 -12.31 -3.15 2.47
CA ARG A 22 -12.80 -4.37 1.81
C ARG A 22 -14.14 -4.80 2.38
N LEU A 23 -14.96 -5.38 1.51
CA LEU A 23 -16.15 -6.14 1.86
C LEU A 23 -15.85 -7.62 1.62
N THR A 24 -16.14 -8.44 2.62
CA THR A 24 -15.87 -9.88 2.58
C THR A 24 -17.15 -10.66 2.78
N VAL A 25 -17.37 -11.65 1.93
CA VAL A 25 -18.45 -12.63 2.03
C VAL A 25 -17.83 -14.01 2.22
N ALA A 26 -18.30 -14.73 3.23
CA ALA A 26 -17.82 -16.08 3.54
C ALA A 26 -18.93 -17.11 3.32
N TYR A 27 -18.61 -18.22 2.68
CA TYR A 27 -19.48 -19.37 2.53
C TYR A 27 -18.67 -20.67 2.63
N SER A 28 -18.97 -21.48 3.65
CA SER A 28 -18.23 -22.72 3.93
C SER A 28 -16.72 -22.47 4.02
N ILE A 29 -15.92 -23.20 3.25
CA ILE A 29 -14.45 -23.09 3.21
C ILE A 29 -13.94 -21.94 2.33
N ILE A 30 -14.83 -21.14 1.72
CA ILE A 30 -14.45 -20.10 0.76
C ILE A 30 -14.82 -18.72 1.30
N GLN A 31 -13.88 -17.78 1.20
CA GLN A 31 -14.10 -16.37 1.47
C GLN A 31 -13.71 -15.54 0.24
N TYR A 32 -14.60 -14.64 -0.15
CA TYR A 32 -14.41 -13.72 -1.26
C TYR A 32 -14.38 -12.30 -0.71
N SER A 33 -13.35 -11.52 -1.08
CA SER A 33 -13.26 -10.12 -0.72
C SER A 33 -13.08 -9.25 -1.95
N LEU A 34 -13.78 -8.12 -1.97
CA LEU A 34 -13.60 -7.06 -2.95
C LEU A 34 -13.38 -5.74 -2.22
N GLY A 35 -12.57 -4.87 -2.79
CA GLY A 35 -12.31 -3.57 -2.18
C GLY A 35 -11.57 -2.61 -3.07
N ILE A 36 -11.04 -1.57 -2.43
CA ILE A 36 -10.25 -0.54 -3.07
C ILE A 36 -8.96 -0.41 -2.26
N ARG A 37 -7.81 -0.38 -2.95
CA ARG A 37 -6.52 -0.03 -2.39
C ARG A 37 -6.21 1.42 -2.72
N TYR A 38 -5.76 2.18 -1.73
CA TYR A 38 -5.27 3.54 -1.88
C TYR A 38 -3.93 3.68 -1.17
N PHE A 39 -2.95 4.19 -1.88
CA PHE A 39 -1.63 4.50 -1.36
C PHE A 39 -1.19 5.88 -1.85
N SER A 40 -0.66 6.69 -0.95
CA SER A 40 -0.10 8.00 -1.25
C SER A 40 1.19 8.20 -0.50
N LEU A 41 2.21 8.65 -1.22
CA LEU A 41 3.51 8.98 -0.69
C LEU A 41 3.87 10.38 -1.16
N SER A 42 3.85 11.34 -0.24
CA SER A 42 4.20 12.73 -0.50
C SER A 42 5.51 13.04 0.21
N THR A 43 6.46 13.61 -0.53
CA THR A 43 7.72 14.06 0.05
C THR A 43 7.78 15.56 0.02
N PHE A 44 8.31 16.14 1.08
CA PHE A 44 8.35 17.58 1.29
C PHE A 44 9.74 18.01 1.67
N ASN A 45 10.17 19.13 1.10
CA ASN A 45 11.42 19.77 1.45
C ASN A 45 11.15 20.99 2.35
N PHE A 46 12.18 21.43 3.07
CA PHE A 46 12.11 22.59 3.95
C PHE A 46 13.00 23.71 3.44
N LYS A 47 12.42 24.91 3.23
CA LYS A 47 13.18 26.13 2.95
C LYS A 47 12.74 27.19 3.95
N SER A 48 13.67 27.61 4.81
CA SER A 48 13.46 28.69 5.79
C SER A 48 12.16 28.55 6.59
N ASN A 49 11.95 27.39 7.24
CA ASN A 49 10.74 27.01 8.00
C ASN A 49 9.46 26.71 7.21
N ASN A 50 9.45 26.88 5.88
CA ASN A 50 8.29 26.54 5.06
C ASN A 50 8.43 25.13 4.47
N LYS A 51 7.38 24.31 4.65
CA LYS A 51 7.23 22.98 4.05
C LYS A 51 6.63 23.14 2.65
N PHE A 52 7.32 22.66 1.62
CA PHE A 52 6.81 22.64 0.25
C PHE A 52 6.83 21.21 -0.29
N LEU A 53 5.81 20.87 -1.08
CA LEU A 53 5.70 19.55 -1.73
C LEU A 53 6.82 19.44 -2.77
N ASP A 54 7.60 18.37 -2.67
CA ASP A 54 8.71 18.06 -3.57
C ASP A 54 8.28 17.03 -4.61
N SER A 55 7.63 15.96 -4.15
CA SER A 55 7.05 14.95 -5.03
C SER A 55 5.82 14.29 -4.44
N GLU A 56 4.96 13.77 -5.30
CA GLU A 56 3.78 13.00 -4.94
C GLU A 56 3.68 11.73 -5.79
N PHE A 57 3.64 10.59 -5.12
CA PHE A 57 3.31 9.30 -5.69
C PHE A 57 1.94 8.87 -5.18
N ARG A 58 1.04 8.51 -6.09
CA ARG A 58 -0.29 8.01 -5.76
C ARG A 58 -0.57 6.72 -6.51
N SER A 59 -1.08 5.74 -5.79
CA SER A 59 -1.59 4.48 -6.34
C SER A 59 -3.01 4.26 -5.86
N VAL A 60 -3.91 3.91 -6.79
CA VAL A 60 -5.28 3.53 -6.47
C VAL A 60 -5.69 2.35 -7.33
N GLY A 61 -6.49 1.43 -6.81
CA GLY A 61 -6.86 0.25 -7.58
C GLY A 61 -7.97 -0.59 -6.97
N PRO A 62 -8.83 -1.24 -7.78
CA PRO A 62 -9.67 -2.30 -7.28
C PRO A 62 -8.81 -3.49 -6.85
N ILE A 63 -9.25 -4.16 -5.79
CA ILE A 63 -8.61 -5.38 -5.30
C ILE A 63 -9.63 -6.50 -5.17
N THR A 64 -9.12 -7.72 -5.30
CA THR A 64 -9.88 -8.95 -5.11
C THR A 64 -9.05 -9.94 -4.30
N GLU A 65 -9.72 -10.69 -3.44
CA GLU A 65 -9.13 -11.77 -2.67
C GLU A 65 -10.07 -12.97 -2.68
N ILE A 66 -9.51 -14.16 -2.85
CA ILE A 66 -10.18 -15.44 -2.67
C ILE A 66 -9.34 -16.23 -1.68
N LEU A 67 -9.94 -16.60 -0.55
CA LEU A 67 -9.33 -17.48 0.42
C LEU A 67 -10.14 -18.78 0.48
N ILE A 68 -9.46 -19.90 0.25
CA ILE A 68 -10.02 -21.24 0.37
C ILE A 68 -9.30 -21.91 1.53
N ALA A 69 -10.01 -22.18 2.62
CA ALA A 69 -9.45 -22.76 3.84
C ALA A 69 -10.38 -23.84 4.40
N ASN A 70 -9.90 -25.08 4.47
CA ASN A 70 -10.64 -26.19 5.10
C ASN A 70 -10.33 -26.30 6.61
N SER A 71 -9.14 -25.85 7.01
CA SER A 71 -8.65 -25.81 8.39
C SER A 71 -7.51 -24.80 8.51
N ALA A 72 -7.06 -24.49 9.72
CA ALA A 72 -5.86 -23.67 9.93
C ALA A 72 -4.57 -24.29 9.33
N SER A 73 -4.60 -25.58 8.99
CA SER A 73 -3.47 -26.35 8.45
C SER A 73 -3.42 -26.40 6.92
N LEU A 74 -4.49 -26.02 6.21
CA LEU A 74 -4.50 -26.00 4.74
C LEU A 74 -5.32 -24.82 4.24
N PHE A 75 -4.64 -23.83 3.67
CA PHE A 75 -5.30 -22.73 2.96
C PHE A 75 -4.60 -22.36 1.65
N LEU A 76 -5.41 -21.87 0.72
CA LEU A 76 -5.01 -21.28 -0.54
C LEU A 76 -5.57 -19.85 -0.60
N LYS A 77 -4.69 -18.88 -0.78
CA LYS A 77 -5.04 -17.47 -0.92
C LYS A 77 -4.64 -16.97 -2.30
N ILE A 78 -5.59 -16.39 -3.01
CA ILE A 78 -5.39 -15.69 -4.29
C ILE A 78 -5.72 -14.23 -4.03
N TYR A 79 -4.76 -13.34 -4.21
CA TYR A 79 -4.91 -11.91 -3.96
C TYR A 79 -4.39 -11.12 -5.16
N GLY A 80 -5.23 -10.27 -5.74
CA GLY A 80 -4.89 -9.49 -6.92
C GLY A 80 -5.39 -8.06 -6.84
N TRP A 81 -4.68 -7.17 -7.54
CA TRP A 81 -5.11 -5.80 -7.72
C TRP A 81 -4.67 -5.23 -9.07
N TYR A 82 -5.47 -4.29 -9.56
CA TYR A 82 -5.14 -3.50 -10.73
C TYR A 82 -4.83 -2.08 -10.30
N GLU A 83 -3.63 -1.60 -10.55
CA GLU A 83 -3.10 -0.37 -9.98
C GLU A 83 -3.02 0.75 -11.02
N PHE A 84 -3.61 1.90 -10.70
CA PHE A 84 -3.43 3.16 -11.41
C PHE A 84 -2.46 4.04 -10.63
N ILE A 85 -1.27 4.24 -11.18
CA ILE A 85 -0.17 4.97 -10.56
C ILE A 85 -0.07 6.36 -11.20
N THR A 86 0.02 7.40 -10.37
CA THR A 86 0.27 8.78 -10.78
C THR A 86 1.50 9.32 -10.04
N ILE A 87 2.43 9.94 -10.78
CA ILE A 87 3.62 10.61 -10.22
C ILE A 87 3.62 12.07 -10.66
N ASP A 88 3.71 12.99 -9.69
CA ASP A 88 3.82 14.44 -9.89
C ASP A 88 2.80 15.00 -10.91
N SER A 89 1.56 14.48 -10.86
CA SER A 89 0.43 14.80 -11.75
C SER A 89 0.63 14.55 -13.26
N SER A 90 1.79 14.05 -13.68
CA SER A 90 2.22 14.05 -15.08
C SER A 90 2.40 12.64 -15.63
N PHE A 91 2.99 11.75 -14.84
CA PHE A 91 3.23 10.38 -15.25
C PHE A 91 2.09 9.48 -14.80
N LYS A 92 1.51 8.71 -15.72
CA LYS A 92 0.47 7.73 -15.45
C LYS A 92 0.92 6.35 -15.90
N LYS A 93 0.77 5.35 -15.04
CA LYS A 93 1.07 3.95 -15.36
C LYS A 93 -0.02 3.05 -14.79
N GLU A 94 -0.32 1.98 -15.51
CA GLU A 94 -1.25 0.95 -15.07
C GLU A 94 -0.49 -0.37 -14.90
N GLN A 95 -0.80 -1.14 -13.85
CA GLN A 95 -0.15 -2.41 -13.58
C GLN A 95 -1.12 -3.41 -12.96
N THR A 96 -1.08 -4.66 -13.43
CA THR A 96 -1.79 -5.78 -12.79
C THR A 96 -0.84 -6.55 -11.89
N ASN A 97 -1.28 -6.87 -10.68
CA ASN A 97 -0.53 -7.68 -9.74
C ASN A 97 -1.40 -8.85 -9.27
N LEU A 98 -0.79 -10.02 -9.14
CA LEU A 98 -1.42 -11.24 -8.67
C LEU A 98 -0.45 -11.99 -7.76
N ASN A 99 -0.93 -12.35 -6.58
CA ASN A 99 -0.22 -13.16 -5.61
C ASN A 99 -1.04 -14.42 -5.34
N VAL A 100 -0.36 -15.55 -5.33
CA VAL A 100 -0.95 -16.86 -4.99
C VAL A 100 -0.10 -17.45 -3.89
N GLU A 101 -0.74 -17.74 -2.76
CA GLU A 101 -0.10 -18.27 -1.56
C GLU A 101 -0.81 -19.55 -1.14
N MET A 102 -0.04 -20.63 -0.97
CA MET A 102 -0.55 -21.90 -0.47
C MET A 102 0.24 -22.25 0.80
N THR A 103 -0.48 -22.46 1.89
CA THR A 103 0.10 -22.91 3.14
C THR A 103 -0.45 -24.30 3.47
N TRP A 104 0.47 -25.21 3.77
CA TRP A 104 0.16 -26.54 4.24
C TRP A 104 1.04 -26.87 5.43
N SER A 105 0.42 -27.08 6.58
CA SER A 105 1.07 -27.51 7.81
C SER A 105 0.62 -28.93 8.14
N PHE A 106 1.58 -29.86 8.18
CA PHE A 106 1.36 -31.25 8.57
C PHE A 106 1.35 -31.42 10.09
#